data_AF-A0A1E8FHP8-F1
#
_entry.id   AF-A0A1E8FHP8-F1
#
_cell.length_a   1.000
_cell.length_b   1.000
_cell.length_c   1.000
_cell.angle_alpha   90.00
_cell.angle_beta   90.00
_cell.angle_gamma   90.00
#
_symmetry.space_group_name_H-M   'P 1'
#
loop_
_entity.id
_entity.type
_entity.pdbx_description
1 polymer ?
#
loop_
_entity_poly.entity_id
_entity_poly.type
_entity_poly.pdbx_seq_one_letter_code
_entity_poly.pdbx_strand_id
1 'polypeptide(L)'
;MSSSGNNFFDDFKSYLPTNEQLCRSSAERVIGEHKKDYVMSNFSELLEEMQEEIYKSYLKEQEVSGQKVIDEQIDKFGKINFSDVDKFLMSIFQSRKSRAGKAFEFIIRELFIRAGVPFSEQITVDGAKPDFVMPSAEYFEERPLDCMLFTAKRTLRERWRQVVTEANKSYSYFLATLDEKVTESQLKQAATHKLYIVVPAQIKESNPVYSSSYNVLSFEQFFEIHLKPALNRWAS
;
A
#
# COMPACT_ATOMS: atom_id res chain seq x y z
N MET A 1 2.15 -15.37 41.88
CA MET A 1 0.80 -15.20 41.31
C MET A 1 0.98 -14.70 39.89
N SER A 2 0.68 -15.54 38.92
CA SER A 2 0.76 -15.24 37.49
C SER A 2 -0.23 -14.11 37.17
N SER A 3 0.29 -12.91 36.93
CA SER A 3 -0.48 -11.82 36.34
C SER A 3 -0.95 -12.29 34.97
N SER A 4 -2.21 -12.68 34.86
CA SER A 4 -2.97 -12.63 33.61
C SER A 4 -2.93 -11.18 33.15
N GLY A 5 -1.90 -10.84 32.37
CA GLY A 5 -1.60 -9.48 31.94
C GLY A 5 -2.79 -8.95 31.17
N ASN A 6 -3.44 -7.91 31.71
CA ASN A 6 -4.44 -7.15 30.99
C ASN A 6 -3.74 -6.57 29.77
N ASN A 7 -4.03 -7.08 28.58
CA ASN A 7 -3.37 -6.62 27.38
C ASN A 7 -4.14 -5.44 26.80
N PHE A 8 -3.81 -4.22 27.26
CA PHE A 8 -4.43 -2.96 26.81
C PHE A 8 -4.50 -2.87 25.28
N PHE A 9 -3.50 -3.44 24.60
CA PHE A 9 -3.44 -3.41 23.15
C PHE A 9 -4.43 -4.38 22.48
N ASP A 10 -4.78 -5.49 23.11
CA ASP A 10 -5.82 -6.40 22.60
C ASP A 10 -7.21 -5.78 22.74
N ASP A 11 -7.50 -5.16 23.88
CA ASP A 11 -8.75 -4.42 24.09
C ASP A 11 -8.87 -3.27 23.08
N PHE A 12 -7.81 -2.48 22.92
CA PHE A 12 -7.73 -1.41 21.91
C PHE A 12 -8.00 -1.91 20.50
N LYS A 13 -7.41 -3.04 20.09
CA LYS A 13 -7.65 -3.62 18.75
C LYS A 13 -9.09 -4.08 18.57
N SER A 14 -9.77 -4.47 19.64
CA SER A 14 -11.18 -4.88 19.58
C SER A 14 -12.13 -3.68 19.39
N TYR A 15 -11.73 -2.50 19.85
CA TYR A 15 -12.50 -1.26 19.70
C TYR A 15 -12.22 -0.54 18.39
N LEU A 16 -11.00 -0.68 17.88
CA LEU A 16 -10.54 0.01 16.69
C LEU A 16 -11.08 -0.66 15.41
N PRO A 17 -11.69 0.09 14.47
CA PRO A 17 -12.11 -0.46 13.18
C PRO A 17 -10.95 -1.12 12.43
N THR A 18 -11.26 -2.12 11.60
CA THR A 18 -10.25 -2.77 10.76
C THR A 18 -9.74 -1.83 9.68
N ASN A 19 -8.59 -2.16 9.09
CA ASN A 19 -8.08 -1.39 7.95
C ASN A 19 -9.05 -1.39 6.77
N GLU A 20 -9.65 -2.54 6.47
CA GLU A 20 -10.62 -2.66 5.39
C GLU A 20 -11.84 -1.76 5.62
N GLN A 21 -12.37 -1.71 6.85
CA GLN A 21 -13.50 -0.85 7.19
C GLN A 21 -13.16 0.63 6.97
N LEU A 22 -12.01 1.08 7.49
CA LEU A 22 -11.58 2.46 7.29
C LEU A 22 -11.41 2.78 5.80
N CYS A 23 -10.70 1.93 5.07
CA CYS A 23 -10.39 2.20 3.68
C CYS A 23 -11.63 2.16 2.77
N ARG A 24 -12.59 1.24 3.00
CA ARG A 24 -13.84 1.19 2.24
C ARG A 24 -14.66 2.45 2.43
N SER A 25 -14.80 2.91 3.68
CA SER A 25 -15.54 4.14 3.99
C SER A 25 -14.91 5.39 3.35
N SER A 26 -13.58 5.45 3.28
CA SER A 26 -12.86 6.54 2.60
C SER A 26 -12.97 6.45 1.07
N ALA A 27 -12.91 5.24 0.49
CA ALA A 27 -13.02 5.03 -0.95
C ALA A 27 -14.34 5.55 -1.53
N GLU A 28 -15.46 5.26 -0.85
CA GLU A 28 -16.78 5.75 -1.27
C GLU A 28 -16.86 7.28 -1.27
N ARG A 29 -16.23 7.94 -0.29
CA ARG A 29 -16.21 9.40 -0.16
C ARG A 29 -15.31 10.08 -1.19
N VAL A 30 -14.14 9.52 -1.44
CA VAL A 30 -13.10 10.12 -2.29
C VAL A 30 -13.32 9.80 -3.76
N ILE A 31 -13.53 8.52 -4.10
CA ILE A 31 -13.67 8.08 -5.50
C ILE A 31 -15.11 8.31 -6.01
N GLY A 32 -16.11 8.21 -5.13
CA GLY A 32 -17.51 8.42 -5.48
C GLY A 32 -17.97 7.57 -6.68
N GLU A 33 -18.64 8.23 -7.64
CA GLU A 33 -19.13 7.64 -8.90
C GLU A 33 -18.26 7.99 -10.12
N HIS A 34 -17.01 8.41 -9.90
CA HIS A 34 -16.12 8.75 -11.01
C HIS A 34 -15.92 7.57 -11.98
N LYS A 35 -15.89 7.89 -13.28
CA LYS A 35 -15.68 6.90 -14.36
C LYS A 35 -14.25 6.39 -14.36
N LYS A 36 -14.05 5.20 -14.95
CA LYS A 36 -12.74 4.52 -15.07
C LYS A 36 -11.63 5.43 -15.60
N ASP A 37 -11.89 6.16 -16.68
CA ASP A 37 -10.90 7.06 -17.31
C ASP A 37 -10.48 8.19 -16.37
N TYR A 38 -11.43 8.73 -15.59
CA TYR A 38 -11.13 9.75 -14.60
C TYR A 38 -10.21 9.19 -13.50
N VAL A 39 -10.49 7.98 -13.01
CA VAL A 39 -9.67 7.33 -11.99
C VAL A 39 -8.25 7.09 -12.50
N MET A 40 -8.08 6.65 -13.75
CA MET A 40 -6.76 6.47 -14.35
C MET A 40 -6.01 7.80 -14.52
N SER A 41 -6.68 8.86 -14.96
CA SER A 41 -6.03 10.16 -15.21
C SER A 41 -5.70 10.94 -13.94
N ASN A 42 -6.37 10.66 -12.81
CA ASN A 42 -6.18 11.37 -11.54
C ASN A 42 -5.74 10.41 -10.42
N PHE A 43 -5.08 9.31 -10.76
CA PHE A 43 -4.77 8.24 -9.81
C PHE A 43 -3.88 8.71 -8.67
N SER A 44 -2.86 9.53 -8.97
CA SER A 44 -1.96 10.09 -7.97
C SER A 44 -2.69 10.96 -6.94
N GLU A 45 -3.59 11.84 -7.41
CA GLU A 45 -4.41 12.71 -6.56
C GLU A 45 -5.39 11.91 -5.70
N LEU A 46 -6.14 10.99 -6.31
CA LEU A 46 -7.07 10.12 -5.58
C LEU A 46 -6.36 9.27 -4.52
N LEU A 47 -5.16 8.77 -4.83
CA LEU A 47 -4.35 8.02 -3.89
C LEU A 47 -3.90 8.88 -2.70
N GLU A 48 -3.51 10.14 -2.93
CA GLU A 48 -3.15 11.09 -1.87
C GLU A 48 -4.36 11.42 -0.99
N GLU A 49 -5.49 11.78 -1.60
CA GLU A 49 -6.75 12.09 -0.90
C GLU A 49 -7.22 10.91 -0.04
N MET A 50 -7.22 9.70 -0.59
CA MET A 50 -7.59 8.49 0.17
C MET A 50 -6.66 8.27 1.37
N GLN A 51 -5.34 8.48 1.20
CA GLN A 51 -4.40 8.32 2.31
C GLN A 51 -4.66 9.32 3.44
N GLU A 52 -4.90 10.58 3.10
CA GLU A 52 -5.24 11.59 4.08
C GLU A 52 -6.52 11.25 4.82
N GLU A 53 -7.56 10.84 4.10
CA GLU A 53 -8.87 10.55 4.67
C GLU A 53 -8.84 9.34 5.59
N ILE A 54 -8.12 8.28 5.18
CA ILE A 54 -7.91 7.08 6.01
C ILE A 54 -7.11 7.44 7.26
N TYR A 55 -6.08 8.28 7.13
CA TYR A 55 -5.26 8.68 8.28
C TYR A 55 -6.04 9.54 9.28
N LYS A 56 -6.81 10.52 8.79
CA LYS A 56 -7.72 11.35 9.61
C LYS A 56 -8.72 10.47 10.37
N SER A 57 -9.36 9.54 9.67
CA SER A 57 -10.31 8.59 10.28
C SER A 57 -9.65 7.69 11.32
N TYR A 58 -8.46 7.15 11.02
CA TYR A 58 -7.69 6.33 11.95
C TYR A 58 -7.33 7.09 13.23
N LEU A 59 -6.89 8.36 13.15
CA LEU A 59 -6.51 9.13 14.33
C LEU A 59 -7.69 9.36 15.28
N LYS A 60 -8.87 9.67 14.72
CA LYS A 60 -10.11 9.83 15.50
C LYS A 60 -10.46 8.53 16.23
N GLU A 61 -10.45 7.40 15.52
CA GLU A 61 -10.78 6.10 16.11
C GLU A 61 -9.72 5.62 17.10
N GLN A 62 -8.44 5.98 16.89
CA GLN A 62 -7.34 5.71 17.82
C GLN A 62 -7.56 6.46 19.14
N GLU A 63 -7.97 7.73 19.09
CA GLU A 63 -8.24 8.51 20.29
C GLU A 63 -9.41 7.93 21.09
N VAL A 64 -10.54 7.66 20.42
CA VAL A 64 -11.72 7.05 21.05
C VAL A 64 -11.40 5.68 21.66
N SER A 65 -10.76 4.80 20.89
CA SER A 65 -10.43 3.45 21.35
C SER A 65 -9.38 3.47 22.47
N GLY A 66 -8.40 4.37 22.37
CA GLY A 66 -7.35 4.55 23.37
C GLY A 66 -7.93 5.03 24.71
N GLN A 67 -8.76 6.08 24.67
CA GLN A 67 -9.40 6.62 25.87
C GLN A 67 -10.25 5.57 26.57
N LYS A 68 -11.05 4.80 25.81
CA LYS A 68 -11.88 3.73 26.36
C LYS A 68 -11.07 2.68 27.13
N VAL A 69 -9.91 2.27 26.60
CA VAL A 69 -9.02 1.34 27.31
C VAL A 69 -8.53 1.95 28.63
N ILE A 70 -8.14 3.22 28.64
CA ILE A 70 -7.69 3.90 29.86
C ILE A 70 -8.80 3.97 30.91
N ASP A 71 -10.00 4.38 30.50
CA ASP A 71 -11.16 4.51 31.37
C ASP A 71 -11.54 3.17 32.02
N GLU A 72 -11.62 2.09 31.22
CA GLU A 72 -11.94 0.75 31.73
C GLU A 72 -10.92 0.23 32.75
N GLN A 73 -9.64 0.61 32.64
CA GLN A 73 -8.63 0.25 33.63
C GLN A 73 -8.80 1.05 34.93
N ILE A 74 -9.04 2.35 34.82
CA ILE A 74 -9.26 3.22 35.99
C ILE A 74 -10.52 2.79 36.72
N ASP A 75 -11.61 2.52 36.02
CA ASP A 75 -12.88 2.08 36.61
C ASP A 75 -12.73 0.74 37.33
N LYS A 76 -11.98 -0.20 36.75
CA LYS A 76 -11.82 -1.55 37.31
C LYS A 76 -10.83 -1.62 38.48
N PHE A 77 -9.78 -0.81 38.47
CA PHE A 77 -8.66 -0.95 39.42
C PHE A 77 -8.37 0.31 40.25
N GLY A 78 -9.05 1.42 39.99
CA GLY A 78 -8.85 2.72 40.64
C GLY A 78 -7.53 3.41 40.30
N LYS A 79 -6.71 2.82 39.41
CA LYS A 79 -5.42 3.35 38.96
C LYS A 79 -4.99 2.68 37.66
N ILE A 80 -4.05 3.31 36.98
CA ILE A 80 -3.36 2.75 35.83
C ILE A 80 -1.86 2.67 36.09
N ASN A 81 -1.23 1.56 35.68
CA ASN A 81 0.22 1.40 35.79
C ASN A 81 0.90 2.08 34.61
N PHE A 82 1.79 3.03 34.90
CA PHE A 82 2.51 3.78 33.87
C PHE A 82 3.34 2.89 32.93
N SER A 83 3.93 1.79 33.43
CA SER A 83 4.69 0.86 32.58
C SER A 83 3.81 0.17 31.54
N ASP A 84 2.54 -0.08 31.86
CA ASP A 84 1.60 -0.70 30.93
C ASP A 84 1.10 0.33 29.90
N VAL A 85 0.98 1.60 30.28
CA VAL A 85 0.74 2.72 29.35
C VAL A 85 1.88 2.86 28.35
N ASP A 86 3.14 2.85 28.79
CA ASP A 86 4.30 2.93 27.90
C ASP A 86 4.32 1.81 26.86
N LYS A 87 4.11 0.56 27.31
CA LYS A 87 4.01 -0.60 26.40
C LYS A 87 2.83 -0.47 25.43
N PHE A 88 1.72 0.06 25.91
CA PHE A 88 0.52 0.28 25.11
C PHE A 88 0.76 1.31 24.00
N LEU A 89 1.31 2.47 24.33
CA LEU A 89 1.65 3.52 23.35
C LEU A 89 2.65 3.02 22.30
N MET A 90 3.66 2.25 22.73
CA MET A 90 4.60 1.61 21.81
C MET A 90 3.90 0.62 20.87
N SER A 91 2.94 -0.16 21.37
CA SER A 91 2.15 -1.09 20.56
C SER A 91 1.27 -0.35 19.55
N ILE A 92 0.63 0.75 19.93
CA ILE A 92 -0.11 1.63 19.02
C ILE A 92 0.80 2.16 17.91
N PHE A 93 2.01 2.62 18.26
CA PHE A 93 2.97 3.13 17.28
C PHE A 93 3.36 2.08 16.23
N GLN A 94 3.64 0.84 16.66
CA GLN A 94 3.94 -0.26 15.73
C GLN A 94 2.71 -0.67 14.91
N SER A 95 1.53 -0.70 15.52
CA SER A 95 0.26 -0.94 14.84
C SER A 95 0.04 0.06 13.72
N ARG A 96 0.20 1.35 13.99
CA ARG A 96 0.05 2.43 13.00
C ARG A 96 0.97 2.24 11.80
N LYS A 97 2.24 1.84 12.01
CA LYS A 97 3.17 1.53 10.90
C LYS A 97 2.68 0.37 10.04
N SER A 98 2.24 -0.72 10.68
CA SER A 98 1.70 -1.88 9.96
C SER A 98 0.43 -1.51 9.17
N ARG A 99 -0.47 -0.78 9.81
CA ARG A 99 -1.73 -0.32 9.22
C ARG A 99 -1.51 0.62 8.05
N ALA A 100 -0.54 1.52 8.14
CA ALA A 100 -0.12 2.42 7.07
C ALA A 100 0.33 1.69 5.80
N GLY A 101 1.07 0.59 5.94
CA GLY A 101 1.50 -0.24 4.80
C GLY A 101 0.31 -0.95 4.14
N LYS A 102 -0.51 -1.63 4.95
CA LYS A 102 -1.72 -2.32 4.48
C LYS A 102 -2.75 -1.38 3.85
N ALA A 103 -2.88 -0.16 4.37
CA ALA A 103 -3.77 0.85 3.80
C ALA A 103 -3.30 1.24 2.39
N PHE A 104 -1.99 1.40 2.18
CA PHE A 104 -1.45 1.70 0.85
C PHE A 104 -1.75 0.57 -0.15
N GLU A 105 -1.52 -0.69 0.22
CA GLU A 105 -1.87 -1.85 -0.61
C GLU A 105 -3.37 -1.87 -0.96
N PHE A 106 -4.23 -1.60 0.03
CA PHE A 106 -5.68 -1.52 -0.17
C PHE A 106 -6.08 -0.39 -1.12
N ILE A 107 -5.54 0.82 -0.95
CA ILE A 107 -5.86 1.98 -1.80
C ILE A 107 -5.53 1.67 -3.26
N ILE A 108 -4.34 1.12 -3.52
CA ILE A 108 -3.92 0.71 -4.87
C ILE A 108 -4.92 -0.29 -5.46
N ARG A 109 -5.28 -1.32 -4.68
CA ARG A 109 -6.24 -2.34 -5.09
C ARG A 109 -7.59 -1.73 -5.46
N GLU A 110 -8.14 -0.88 -4.59
CA GLU A 110 -9.44 -0.24 -4.82
C GLU A 110 -9.41 0.67 -6.05
N LEU A 111 -8.37 1.49 -6.20
CA LEU A 111 -8.23 2.34 -7.38
C LEU A 111 -8.06 1.53 -8.67
N PHE A 112 -7.34 0.40 -8.64
CA PHE A 112 -7.27 -0.52 -9.79
C PHE A 112 -8.62 -1.13 -10.14
N ILE A 113 -9.41 -1.56 -9.14
CA ILE A 113 -10.78 -2.05 -9.36
C ILE A 113 -11.63 -0.96 -10.01
N ARG A 114 -11.57 0.27 -9.49
CA ARG A 114 -12.35 1.42 -9.98
C ARG A 114 -11.91 1.90 -11.36
N ALA A 115 -10.62 1.77 -11.67
CA ALA A 115 -10.08 1.98 -13.01
C ALA A 115 -10.44 0.82 -13.98
N GLY A 116 -10.93 -0.32 -13.48
CA GLY A 116 -11.26 -1.49 -14.29
C GLY A 116 -10.01 -2.23 -14.79
N VAL A 117 -8.93 -2.20 -14.02
CA VAL A 117 -7.71 -2.94 -14.29
C VAL A 117 -7.94 -4.42 -13.96
N PRO A 118 -7.76 -5.36 -14.91
CA PRO A 118 -7.84 -6.79 -14.61
C PRO A 118 -6.58 -7.25 -13.85
N PHE A 119 -6.76 -7.97 -12.75
CA PHE A 119 -5.66 -8.59 -12.01
C PHE A 119 -6.12 -9.82 -11.20
N SER A 120 -5.15 -10.64 -10.82
CA SER A 120 -5.26 -11.65 -9.77
C SER A 120 -4.34 -11.30 -8.60
N GLU A 121 -4.75 -11.66 -7.37
CA GLU A 121 -3.98 -11.48 -6.15
C GLU A 121 -3.50 -12.84 -5.61
N GLN A 122 -2.57 -12.84 -4.64
CA GLN A 122 -2.10 -14.05 -3.92
C GLN A 122 -1.41 -15.10 -4.79
N ILE A 123 -0.81 -14.70 -5.91
CA ILE A 123 -0.09 -15.59 -6.82
C ILE A 123 1.40 -15.64 -6.46
N THR A 124 2.01 -16.81 -6.60
CA THR A 124 3.48 -16.97 -6.47
C THR A 124 4.08 -17.18 -7.85
N VAL A 125 5.08 -16.39 -8.20
CA VAL A 125 5.77 -16.42 -9.49
C VAL A 125 7.26 -16.62 -9.26
N ASP A 126 7.80 -17.78 -9.58
CA ASP A 126 9.24 -18.11 -9.43
C ASP A 126 9.82 -17.76 -8.04
N GLY A 127 9.03 -17.96 -6.98
CA GLY A 127 9.41 -17.65 -5.60
C GLY A 127 9.15 -16.21 -5.16
N ALA A 128 8.80 -15.31 -6.08
CA ALA A 128 8.29 -13.98 -5.78
C ALA A 128 6.78 -14.01 -5.50
N LYS A 129 6.30 -13.07 -4.68
CA LYS A 129 4.87 -12.92 -4.35
C LYS A 129 4.43 -11.49 -4.66
N PRO A 130 4.20 -11.17 -5.95
CA PRO A 130 3.65 -9.87 -6.31
C PRO A 130 2.27 -9.69 -5.67
N ASP A 131 1.91 -8.44 -5.40
CA ASP A 131 0.59 -8.14 -4.82
C ASP A 131 -0.49 -8.31 -5.90
N PHE A 132 -0.17 -8.00 -7.17
CA PHE A 132 -1.04 -8.13 -8.33
C PHE A 132 -0.32 -8.76 -9.52
N VAL A 133 -1.00 -9.68 -10.19
CA VAL A 133 -0.62 -10.25 -11.50
C VAL A 133 -1.66 -9.83 -12.52
N MET A 134 -1.26 -9.09 -13.55
CA MET A 134 -2.14 -8.56 -14.58
C MET A 134 -1.90 -9.26 -15.92
N PRO A 135 -2.95 -9.70 -16.65
CA PRO A 135 -4.37 -9.48 -16.35
C PRO A 135 -5.00 -10.51 -15.41
N SER A 136 -4.48 -11.74 -15.36
CA SER A 136 -4.93 -12.76 -14.43
C SER A 136 -3.87 -13.84 -14.23
N ALA A 137 -4.05 -14.70 -13.22
CA ALA A 137 -3.20 -15.86 -12.99
C ALA A 137 -3.24 -16.85 -14.16
N GLU A 138 -4.42 -17.11 -14.71
CA GLU A 138 -4.62 -18.04 -15.82
C GLU A 138 -3.90 -17.55 -17.08
N TYR A 139 -4.03 -16.25 -17.39
CA TYR A 139 -3.31 -15.66 -18.51
C TYR A 139 -1.78 -15.68 -18.29
N PHE A 140 -1.33 -15.56 -17.03
CA PHE A 140 0.08 -15.69 -16.69
C PHE A 140 0.63 -17.10 -16.92
N GLU A 141 -0.15 -18.15 -16.65
CA GLU A 141 0.28 -19.52 -16.93
C GLU A 141 0.49 -19.77 -18.43
N GLU A 142 -0.34 -19.17 -19.28
CA GLU A 142 -0.26 -19.36 -20.74
C GLU A 142 0.74 -18.41 -21.42
N ARG A 143 0.78 -17.14 -20.98
CA ARG A 143 1.52 -16.05 -21.63
C ARG A 143 2.26 -15.17 -20.60
N PRO A 144 3.20 -15.73 -19.81
CA PRO A 144 3.82 -15.03 -18.69
C PRO A 144 4.62 -13.78 -19.10
N LEU A 145 5.19 -13.78 -20.32
CA LEU A 145 5.98 -12.65 -20.83
C LEU A 145 5.13 -11.45 -21.27
N ASP A 146 3.82 -11.63 -21.50
CA ASP A 146 2.88 -10.56 -21.83
C ASP A 146 2.14 -10.02 -20.59
N CYS A 147 2.46 -10.55 -19.41
CA CYS A 147 1.87 -10.13 -18.15
C CYS A 147 2.69 -9.06 -17.44
N MET A 148 2.07 -8.41 -16.46
CA MET A 148 2.73 -7.48 -15.55
C MET A 148 2.62 -7.96 -14.11
N LEU A 149 3.74 -7.90 -13.39
CA LEU A 149 3.79 -8.15 -11.97
C LEU A 149 3.86 -6.80 -11.25
N PHE A 150 3.00 -6.57 -10.26
CA PHE A 150 2.91 -5.30 -9.57
C PHE A 150 2.91 -5.53 -8.05
N THR A 151 3.78 -4.81 -7.34
CA THR A 151 3.88 -4.83 -5.88
C THR A 151 3.71 -3.42 -5.36
N ALA A 152 2.98 -3.24 -4.25
CA ALA A 152 2.84 -1.99 -3.56
C ALA A 152 3.60 -2.03 -2.23
N LYS A 153 4.56 -1.12 -2.02
CA LYS A 153 5.23 -0.93 -0.74
C LYS A 153 5.32 0.56 -0.43
N ARG A 154 4.60 1.01 0.60
CA ARG A 154 4.53 2.43 0.98
C ARG A 154 5.91 3.07 1.18
N THR A 155 6.81 2.37 1.89
CA THR A 155 8.21 2.77 2.07
C THR A 155 9.11 1.56 1.81
N LEU A 156 10.33 1.75 1.29
CA LEU A 156 11.23 0.66 0.91
C LEU A 156 12.30 0.42 1.97
N ARG A 157 13.02 1.46 2.43
CA ARG A 157 14.10 1.34 3.44
C ARG A 157 14.98 0.09 3.21
N GLU A 158 15.20 -0.73 4.24
CA GLU A 158 15.95 -1.99 4.17
C GLU A 158 15.29 -3.07 3.28
N ARG A 159 13.97 -2.98 3.06
CA ARG A 159 13.21 -3.92 2.22
C ARG A 159 13.44 -3.74 0.72
N TRP A 160 14.17 -2.70 0.29
CA TRP A 160 14.59 -2.52 -1.11
C TRP A 160 15.22 -3.79 -1.69
N ARG A 161 16.15 -4.41 -0.95
CA ARG A 161 16.89 -5.59 -1.42
C ARG A 161 15.97 -6.78 -1.67
N GLN A 162 14.95 -6.94 -0.83
CA GLN A 162 13.96 -8.00 -0.99
C GLN A 162 13.20 -7.81 -2.32
N VAL A 163 12.72 -6.60 -2.59
CA VAL A 163 11.96 -6.32 -3.82
C VAL A 163 12.81 -6.54 -5.07
N VAL A 164 14.07 -6.09 -5.08
CA VAL A 164 14.96 -6.32 -6.23
C VAL A 164 15.28 -7.80 -6.44
N THR A 165 15.33 -8.58 -5.36
CA THR A 165 15.59 -10.03 -5.44
C THR A 165 14.35 -10.79 -5.94
N GLU A 166 13.16 -10.35 -5.52
CA GLU A 166 11.88 -10.87 -6.00
C GLU A 166 11.60 -10.45 -7.46
N ALA A 167 12.10 -9.29 -7.88
CA ALA A 167 12.00 -8.84 -9.26
C ALA A 167 12.78 -9.78 -10.19
N ASN A 168 12.05 -10.54 -11.00
CA ASN A 168 12.60 -11.45 -11.98
C ASN A 168 12.91 -10.70 -13.28
N LYS A 169 14.15 -10.81 -13.78
CA LYS A 169 14.62 -10.21 -15.04
C LYS A 169 13.83 -10.67 -16.28
N SER A 170 13.05 -11.73 -16.17
CA SER A 170 12.22 -12.26 -17.26
C SER A 170 10.91 -11.51 -17.45
N TYR A 171 10.36 -10.89 -16.40
CA TYR A 171 9.03 -10.27 -16.43
C TYR A 171 9.09 -8.75 -16.30
N SER A 172 8.02 -8.09 -16.74
CA SER A 172 7.81 -6.67 -16.45
C SER A 172 7.35 -6.53 -15.01
N TYR A 173 8.20 -5.97 -14.14
CA TYR A 173 7.93 -5.83 -12.71
C TYR A 173 7.78 -4.36 -12.32
N PHE A 174 6.71 -4.03 -11.62
CA PHE A 174 6.38 -2.68 -11.16
C PHE A 174 6.29 -2.63 -9.64
N LEU A 175 6.86 -1.57 -9.06
CA LEU A 175 6.84 -1.33 -7.61
C LEU A 175 6.22 0.05 -7.32
N ALA A 176 4.98 0.07 -6.85
CA ALA A 176 4.37 1.28 -6.31
C ALA A 176 4.99 1.65 -4.96
N THR A 177 5.36 2.92 -4.77
CA THR A 177 5.92 3.43 -3.52
C THR A 177 5.64 4.92 -3.32
N LEU A 178 5.73 5.37 -2.06
CA LEU A 178 5.77 6.78 -1.67
C LEU A 178 7.13 7.16 -1.08
N ASP A 179 8.12 6.27 -1.20
CA ASP A 179 9.46 6.49 -0.69
C ASP A 179 10.21 7.45 -1.62
N GLU A 180 10.48 8.66 -1.13
CA GLU A 180 11.31 9.67 -1.82
C GLU A 180 12.81 9.47 -1.62
N LYS A 181 13.22 8.42 -0.87
CA LYS A 181 14.62 8.19 -0.49
C LYS A 181 15.33 7.14 -1.33
N VAL A 182 14.69 6.61 -2.38
CA VAL A 182 15.37 5.73 -3.34
C VAL A 182 16.46 6.53 -4.04
N THR A 183 17.70 6.05 -3.94
CA THR A 183 18.88 6.73 -4.50
C THR A 183 19.06 6.42 -5.99
N GLU A 184 19.82 7.25 -6.70
CA GLU A 184 20.16 7.01 -8.12
C GLU A 184 20.83 5.63 -8.33
N SER A 185 21.70 5.21 -7.41
CA SER A 185 22.35 3.89 -7.45
C SER A 185 21.32 2.76 -7.35
N GLN A 186 20.32 2.91 -6.47
CA GLN A 186 19.22 1.95 -6.36
C GLN A 186 18.36 1.96 -7.63
N LEU A 187 18.04 3.12 -8.21
CA LEU A 187 17.29 3.17 -9.47
C LEU A 187 18.02 2.49 -10.62
N LYS A 188 19.34 2.67 -10.73
CA LYS A 188 20.19 1.93 -11.68
C LYS A 188 20.12 0.42 -11.42
N GLN A 189 20.18 0.00 -10.15
CA GLN A 189 20.02 -1.41 -9.79
C GLN A 189 18.64 -1.95 -10.23
N ALA A 190 17.56 -1.22 -9.98
CA ALA A 190 16.21 -1.62 -10.40
C ALA A 190 16.11 -1.76 -11.93
N ALA A 191 16.67 -0.80 -12.68
CA ALA A 191 16.73 -0.86 -14.14
C ALA A 191 17.41 -2.15 -14.64
N THR A 192 18.53 -2.57 -14.04
CA THR A 192 19.19 -3.83 -14.41
C THR A 192 18.37 -5.10 -14.12
N HIS A 193 17.32 -4.98 -13.29
CA HIS A 193 16.39 -6.07 -12.96
C HIS A 193 15.04 -5.93 -13.67
N LYS A 194 14.91 -5.02 -14.64
CA LYS A 194 13.63 -4.66 -15.29
C LYS A 194 12.52 -4.27 -14.30
N LEU A 195 12.93 -3.70 -13.18
CA LEU A 195 12.04 -3.18 -12.15
C LEU A 195 11.78 -1.69 -12.42
N TYR A 196 10.50 -1.38 -12.62
CA TYR A 196 9.98 -0.01 -12.74
C TYR A 196 9.44 0.45 -11.40
N ILE A 197 9.83 1.64 -10.96
CA ILE A 197 9.29 2.27 -9.76
C ILE A 197 8.12 3.14 -10.18
N VAL A 198 6.97 2.97 -9.54
CA VAL A 198 5.75 3.75 -9.81
C VAL A 198 5.48 4.62 -8.58
N VAL A 199 5.33 5.92 -8.77
CA VAL A 199 5.10 6.89 -7.68
C VAL A 199 3.97 7.86 -8.07
N PRO A 200 3.39 8.62 -7.13
CA PRO A 200 2.54 9.75 -7.46
C PRO A 200 3.26 10.76 -8.37
N ALA A 201 2.54 11.40 -9.29
CA ALA A 201 3.06 12.41 -10.21
C ALA A 201 3.83 13.52 -9.46
N GLN A 202 3.27 14.03 -8.37
CA GLN A 202 3.85 15.07 -7.52
C GLN A 202 5.19 14.62 -6.91
N ILE A 203 5.32 13.35 -6.52
CA ILE A 203 6.58 12.78 -6.00
C ILE A 203 7.62 12.67 -7.11
N LYS A 204 7.22 12.24 -8.31
CA LYS A 204 8.14 12.17 -9.45
C LYS A 204 8.65 13.55 -9.86
N GLU A 205 7.76 14.53 -9.92
CA GLU A 205 8.07 15.89 -10.39
C GLU A 205 8.94 16.67 -9.40
N SER A 206 8.68 16.53 -8.10
CA SER A 206 9.41 17.25 -7.06
C SER A 206 10.81 16.68 -6.76
N ASN A 207 11.10 15.45 -7.19
CA ASN A 207 12.38 14.80 -6.97
C ASN A 207 13.21 14.72 -8.27
N PRO A 208 14.32 15.49 -8.41
CA PRO A 208 15.15 15.52 -9.62
C PRO A 208 15.73 14.15 -10.02
N VAL A 209 16.00 13.29 -9.04
CA VAL A 209 16.50 11.92 -9.29
C VAL A 209 15.40 11.08 -9.95
N TYR A 210 14.13 11.33 -9.61
CA TYR A 210 13.00 10.55 -10.12
C TYR A 210 12.53 11.06 -11.47
N SER A 211 12.45 12.38 -11.63
CA SER A 211 12.05 13.00 -12.90
C SER A 211 13.04 12.69 -14.04
N SER A 212 14.33 12.55 -13.73
CA SER A 212 15.38 12.20 -14.72
C SER A 212 15.55 10.70 -14.98
N SER A 213 14.97 9.83 -14.15
CA SER A 213 15.12 8.38 -14.27
C SER A 213 14.01 7.77 -15.13
N TYR A 214 14.38 7.10 -16.23
CA TYR A 214 13.41 6.50 -17.15
C TYR A 214 12.60 5.33 -16.56
N ASN A 215 13.17 4.61 -15.59
CA ASN A 215 12.51 3.50 -14.90
C ASN A 215 11.77 3.94 -13.63
N VAL A 216 11.57 5.24 -13.45
CA VAL A 216 10.61 5.79 -12.49
C VAL A 216 9.46 6.36 -13.30
N LEU A 217 8.21 5.99 -12.97
CA LEU A 217 6.99 6.39 -13.66
C LEU A 217 6.05 7.05 -12.66
N SER A 218 5.26 8.03 -13.09
CA SER A 218 4.04 8.34 -12.37
C SER A 218 3.01 7.20 -12.57
N PHE A 219 1.97 7.13 -11.74
CA PHE A 219 0.87 6.18 -11.98
C PHE A 219 0.21 6.40 -13.36
N GLU A 220 0.01 7.65 -13.74
CA GLU A 220 -0.58 8.04 -15.03
C GLU A 220 0.34 7.60 -16.18
N GLN A 221 1.65 7.78 -16.06
CA GLN A 221 2.62 7.29 -17.04
C GLN A 221 2.63 5.76 -17.12
N PHE A 222 2.52 5.06 -15.99
CA PHE A 222 2.36 3.60 -15.98
C PHE A 222 1.12 3.18 -16.79
N PHE A 223 -0.01 3.87 -16.60
CA PHE A 223 -1.23 3.56 -17.35
C PHE A 223 -1.10 3.81 -18.85
N GLU A 224 -0.58 4.97 -19.25
CA GLU A 224 -0.46 5.32 -20.67
C GLU A 224 0.58 4.46 -21.39
N ILE A 225 1.75 4.25 -20.79
CA ILE A 225 2.90 3.66 -21.47
C ILE A 225 2.87 2.13 -21.41
N HIS A 226 2.37 1.56 -20.31
CA HIS A 226 2.40 0.11 -20.09
C HIS A 226 1.00 -0.48 -20.13
N LEU A 227 0.10 -0.05 -19.24
CA LEU A 227 -1.16 -0.75 -19.02
C LEU A 227 -2.10 -0.69 -20.23
N LYS A 228 -2.41 0.49 -20.78
CA LYS A 228 -3.33 0.63 -21.91
C LYS A 228 -2.89 -0.15 -23.15
N PRO A 229 -1.60 -0.11 -23.57
CA PRO A 229 -1.12 -0.99 -24.63
C PRO A 229 -1.30 -2.47 -24.32
N ALA A 230 -1.15 -2.89 -23.06
CA ALA A 230 -1.33 -4.28 -22.66
C ALA A 230 -2.79 -4.71 -22.66
N LEU A 231 -3.71 -3.86 -22.18
CA LEU A 231 -5.15 -4.11 -22.26
C LEU A 231 -5.61 -4.39 -23.70
N ASN A 232 -5.07 -3.67 -24.67
CA ASN A 232 -5.36 -3.92 -26.10
C ASN A 232 -4.87 -5.29 -26.58
N ARG A 233 -3.73 -5.78 -26.06
CA ARG A 233 -3.18 -7.11 -26.39
C ARG A 233 -3.90 -8.24 -25.66
N TRP A 234 -4.37 -8.01 -24.44
CA TRP A 234 -5.11 -9.00 -23.65
C TRP A 234 -6.56 -9.17 -24.13
N ALA A 235 -7.11 -8.16 -24.83
CA ALA A 235 -8.43 -8.22 -25.42
C ALA A 235 -8.49 -9.02 -26.75
N SER A 236 -7.34 -9.42 -27.30
CA SER A 236 -7.19 -10.17 -28.56
C SER A 236 -6.82 -11.63 -28.35
#